data_AF-A0A7W7IJF2-F1
#
_entry.id   AF-A0A7W7IJF2-F1
#
_cell.length_a   1.000
_cell.length_b   1.000
_cell.length_c   1.000
_cell.angle_alpha   90.00
_cell.angle_beta   90.00
_cell.angle_gamma   90.00
#
_symmetry.space_group_name_H-M   'P 1'
#
loop_
_entity.id
_entity.type
_entity.pdbx_description
1 polymer ?
#
loop_
_entity_poly.entity_id
_entity_poly.type
_entity_poly.pdbx_seq_one_letter_code
_entity_poly.pdbx_strand_id
1 'polypeptide(L)'
;MPGSTYWPDQDVRTFTFDARAVPYSSPKTGAPDGLPTDAEGTVKISHHSPTEGWTVRSRARVDCLVTSPGNATLTAVVTHADEPIKDRIGKRLGFSVHDGRHDRMGFSWSVVNGDQDEEGTWGEGRAGTCMGPAAFAPVTRGDYVVRHADLLPFPSR
;
A
#
# COMPACT_ATOMS: atom_id res chain seq x y z
N MET A 1 8.51 -24.55 -0.18
CA MET A 1 9.01 -23.30 -0.81
C MET A 1 9.39 -22.36 0.33
N PRO A 2 10.52 -21.62 0.31
CA PRO A 2 10.85 -20.80 1.46
C PRO A 2 9.75 -19.74 1.61
N GLY A 3 9.12 -19.72 2.79
CA GLY A 3 8.12 -18.73 3.18
C GLY A 3 8.70 -17.32 3.17
N SER A 4 7.89 -16.33 3.56
CA SER A 4 8.41 -14.98 3.72
C SER A 4 9.66 -15.01 4.62
N THR A 5 10.71 -14.25 4.28
CA THR A 5 11.99 -14.25 5.02
C THR A 5 11.82 -13.88 6.50
N TYR A 6 10.71 -13.23 6.85
CA TYR A 6 10.39 -12.78 8.19
C TYR A 6 9.51 -13.78 8.96
N TRP A 7 8.54 -14.41 8.30
CA TRP A 7 7.65 -15.43 8.90
C TRP A 7 7.58 -16.66 7.99
N PRO A 8 8.11 -17.83 8.41
CA PRO A 8 8.15 -19.01 7.58
C PRO A 8 6.79 -19.70 7.57
N ASP A 9 5.92 -19.30 6.64
CA ASP A 9 4.68 -20.00 6.29
C ASP A 9 4.67 -20.46 4.83
N GLN A 10 3.62 -21.17 4.41
CA GLN A 10 3.39 -21.51 3.00
C GLN A 10 2.30 -20.63 2.37
N ASP A 11 1.97 -19.52 3.02
CA ASP A 11 0.88 -18.68 2.57
C ASP A 11 1.26 -17.90 1.32
N VAL A 12 0.31 -17.79 0.41
CA VAL A 12 0.46 -17.01 -0.81
C VAL A 12 -0.23 -15.66 -0.61
N ARG A 13 0.57 -14.60 -0.69
CA ARG A 13 0.09 -13.21 -0.58
C ARG A 13 0.26 -12.55 -1.94
N THR A 14 -0.86 -12.19 -2.56
CA THR A 14 -0.90 -11.56 -3.87
C THR A 14 -1.34 -10.12 -3.72
N PHE A 15 -0.58 -9.22 -4.34
CA PHE A 15 -0.86 -7.80 -4.39
C PHE A 15 -0.92 -7.39 -5.85
N THR A 16 -1.96 -6.65 -6.22
CA THR A 16 -2.11 -6.08 -7.56
C THR A 16 -2.34 -4.60 -7.41
N PHE A 17 -1.47 -3.81 -8.03
CA PHE A 17 -1.53 -2.37 -8.02
C PHE A 17 -1.98 -1.87 -9.39
N ASP A 18 -3.04 -1.08 -9.40
CA ASP A 18 -3.41 -0.20 -10.48
C ASP A 18 -3.47 1.20 -9.89
N ALA A 19 -2.49 2.04 -10.19
CA ALA A 19 -2.34 3.35 -9.57
C ALA A 19 -1.82 4.35 -10.59
N ARG A 20 -2.44 5.53 -10.63
CA ARG A 20 -2.04 6.61 -11.53
C ARG A 20 -2.08 7.94 -10.78
N ALA A 21 -1.04 8.75 -10.97
CA ALA A 21 -1.02 10.11 -10.48
C ALA A 21 -2.06 10.95 -11.24
N VAL A 22 -2.85 11.70 -10.48
CA VAL A 22 -3.79 12.72 -10.97
C VAL A 22 -3.59 13.97 -10.11
N PRO A 23 -2.45 14.67 -10.24
CA PRO A 23 -2.08 15.78 -9.37
C PRO A 23 -3.18 16.84 -9.31
N TYR A 24 -3.40 17.41 -8.12
CA TYR A 24 -4.33 18.53 -7.92
C TYR A 24 -5.77 18.22 -8.37
N SER A 25 -6.22 16.98 -8.17
CA SER A 25 -7.54 16.53 -8.61
C SER A 25 -8.54 16.30 -7.47
N SER A 26 -8.06 16.24 -6.21
CA SER A 26 -8.89 15.86 -5.06
C SER A 26 -8.79 16.89 -3.93
N PRO A 27 -9.77 17.83 -3.85
CA PRO A 27 -9.85 18.84 -2.79
C PRO A 27 -9.77 18.23 -1.39
N LYS A 28 -9.01 18.87 -0.49
CA LYS A 28 -8.88 18.48 0.92
C LYS A 28 -8.98 19.70 1.82
N THR A 29 -9.30 19.49 3.10
CA THR A 29 -9.23 20.55 4.11
C THR A 29 -7.81 21.13 4.14
N GLY A 30 -7.67 22.43 3.89
CA GLY A 30 -6.37 23.10 3.80
C GLY A 30 -5.66 23.01 2.45
N ALA A 31 -6.18 22.23 1.49
CA ALA A 31 -5.66 22.09 0.13
C ALA A 31 -6.83 21.98 -0.88
N PRO A 32 -7.53 23.10 -1.18
CA PRO A 32 -8.74 23.09 -1.99
C PRO A 32 -8.51 22.65 -3.44
N ASP A 33 -7.30 22.90 -3.97
CA ASP A 33 -6.89 22.47 -5.30
C ASP A 33 -6.31 21.03 -5.29
N GLY A 34 -6.32 20.34 -4.15
CA GLY A 34 -5.68 19.03 -3.99
C GLY A 34 -4.17 19.09 -3.77
N LEU A 35 -3.49 17.96 -3.92
CA LEU A 35 -2.05 17.79 -3.69
C LEU A 35 -1.33 17.30 -4.95
N PRO A 36 -0.03 17.60 -5.13
CA PRO A 36 0.73 17.06 -6.26
C PRO A 36 0.83 15.53 -6.25
N THR A 37 0.58 14.91 -5.09
CA THR A 37 0.62 13.47 -4.87
C THR A 37 -0.75 12.81 -5.04
N ASP A 38 -1.80 13.56 -5.39
CA ASP A 38 -3.13 13.01 -5.61
C ASP A 38 -3.08 11.89 -6.67
N ALA A 39 -3.78 10.81 -6.38
CA ALA A 39 -3.78 9.62 -7.22
C ALA A 39 -5.13 8.92 -7.19
N GLU A 40 -5.35 8.09 -8.20
CA GLU A 40 -6.52 7.23 -8.31
C GLU A 40 -6.09 5.80 -8.67
N GLY A 41 -7.02 4.87 -8.53
CA GLY A 41 -6.82 3.46 -8.85
C GLY A 41 -7.21 2.53 -7.70
N THR A 42 -6.75 1.29 -7.78
CA THR A 42 -7.12 0.21 -6.85
C THR A 42 -5.92 -0.65 -6.48
N VAL A 43 -5.86 -1.04 -5.20
CA VAL A 43 -5.04 -2.15 -4.72
C VAL A 43 -5.95 -3.35 -4.48
N LYS A 44 -5.60 -4.51 -5.03
CA LYS A 44 -6.25 -5.79 -4.71
C LYS A 44 -5.29 -6.65 -3.92
N ILE A 45 -5.78 -7.24 -2.84
CA ILE A 45 -5.00 -8.08 -1.95
C ILE A 45 -5.72 -9.42 -1.82
N SER A 46 -4.96 -10.51 -1.94
CA SER A 46 -5.42 -11.86 -1.65
C SER A 46 -4.40 -12.54 -0.75
N HIS A 47 -4.87 -13.14 0.33
CA HIS A 47 -4.06 -13.97 1.21
C HIS A 47 -4.70 -15.35 1.22
N HIS A 48 -3.97 -16.34 0.72
CA HIS A 48 -4.37 -17.74 0.73
C HIS A 48 -3.45 -18.51 1.67
N SER A 49 -4.02 -19.20 2.65
CA SER A 49 -3.29 -20.16 3.47
C SER A 49 -3.61 -21.58 3.01
N PRO A 50 -2.68 -22.30 2.36
CA PRO A 50 -2.92 -23.68 1.96
C PRO A 50 -2.99 -24.62 3.16
N THR A 51 -2.27 -24.31 4.25
CA THR A 51 -2.27 -25.09 5.49
C THR A 51 -3.63 -25.05 6.16
N GLU A 52 -4.25 -23.87 6.24
CA GLU A 52 -5.52 -23.65 6.92
C GLU A 52 -6.73 -23.73 5.98
N GLY A 53 -6.51 -23.87 4.67
CA GLY A 53 -7.56 -24.07 3.67
C GLY A 53 -8.44 -22.86 3.38
N TRP A 54 -8.00 -21.63 3.69
CA TRP A 54 -8.79 -20.42 3.47
C TRP A 54 -8.15 -19.42 2.50
N THR A 55 -8.98 -18.53 1.97
CA THR A 55 -8.57 -17.36 1.19
C THR A 55 -9.40 -16.17 1.60
N VAL A 56 -8.74 -15.07 1.98
CA VAL A 56 -9.40 -13.79 2.23
C VAL A 56 -8.92 -12.75 1.23
N ARG A 57 -9.82 -11.88 0.80
CA ARG A 57 -9.52 -10.83 -0.17
C ARG A 57 -9.97 -9.47 0.34
N SER A 58 -9.24 -8.45 -0.08
CA SER A 58 -9.63 -7.06 0.13
C SER A 58 -9.32 -6.21 -1.10
N ARG A 59 -10.03 -5.08 -1.20
CA ARG A 59 -9.79 -4.05 -2.21
C ARG A 59 -9.70 -2.70 -1.53
N ALA A 60 -8.72 -1.91 -1.93
CA ALA A 60 -8.50 -0.56 -1.42
C ALA A 60 -8.45 0.43 -2.59
N ARG A 61 -8.99 1.62 -2.40
CA ARG A 61 -8.95 2.71 -3.37
C ARG A 61 -7.72 3.55 -3.13
N VAL A 62 -6.88 3.70 -4.14
CA VAL A 62 -5.68 4.54 -4.09
C VAL A 62 -6.10 6.00 -3.96
N ASP A 63 -5.37 6.75 -3.13
CA ASP A 63 -5.60 8.18 -2.96
C ASP A 63 -4.31 9.01 -2.90
N CYS A 64 -3.15 8.35 -2.97
CA CYS A 64 -1.86 9.01 -3.02
C CYS A 64 -0.85 8.14 -3.76
N LEU A 65 0.01 8.76 -4.58
CA LEU A 65 1.14 8.10 -5.25
C LEU A 65 2.31 9.09 -5.35
N VAL A 66 3.49 8.64 -4.95
CA VAL A 66 4.78 9.30 -5.20
C VAL A 66 5.71 8.27 -5.84
N THR A 67 6.50 8.72 -6.81
CA THR A 67 7.46 7.84 -7.48
C THR A 67 8.85 8.45 -7.47
N SER A 68 9.84 7.58 -7.52
CA SER A 68 11.20 7.89 -7.99
C SER A 68 11.57 6.82 -9.04
N PRO A 69 12.69 6.96 -9.76
CA PRO A 69 13.11 5.93 -10.71
C PRO A 69 13.14 4.53 -10.06
N GLY A 70 12.34 3.60 -10.60
CA GLY A 70 12.22 2.22 -10.10
C GLY A 70 11.52 2.06 -8.74
N ASN A 71 10.93 3.11 -8.16
CA ASN A 71 10.24 3.02 -6.88
C ASN A 71 8.93 3.79 -6.85
N ALA A 72 7.93 3.23 -6.16
CA ALA A 72 6.68 3.92 -5.90
C ALA A 72 6.29 3.75 -4.43
N THR A 73 5.77 4.81 -3.82
CA THR A 73 5.08 4.76 -2.53
C THR A 73 3.66 5.23 -2.75
N LEU A 74 2.67 4.45 -2.29
CA LEU A 74 1.27 4.80 -2.41
C LEU A 74 0.50 4.51 -1.13
N THR A 75 -0.63 5.19 -0.97
CA THR A 75 -1.61 4.82 0.05
C THR A 75 -2.96 4.53 -0.58
N ALA A 76 -3.71 3.65 0.08
CA ALA A 76 -5.06 3.30 -0.33
C ALA A 76 -5.95 3.10 0.89
N VAL A 77 -7.24 3.43 0.75
CA VAL A 77 -8.25 3.21 1.79
C VAL A 77 -9.07 1.97 1.44
N VAL A 78 -9.18 1.02 2.37
CA VAL A 78 -9.92 -0.23 2.16
C VAL A 78 -11.40 0.07 1.92
N THR A 79 -11.94 -0.43 0.81
CA THR A 79 -13.34 -0.26 0.39
C THR A 79 -14.13 -1.57 0.42
N HIS A 80 -13.43 -2.71 0.36
CA HIS A 80 -14.03 -4.04 0.46
C HIS A 80 -13.07 -4.97 1.22
N ALA A 81 -13.63 -5.84 2.04
CA ALA A 81 -12.90 -6.90 2.70
C ALA A 81 -13.83 -8.11 2.93
N ASP A 82 -13.32 -9.32 2.72
CA ASP A 82 -14.02 -10.57 3.04
C ASP A 82 -14.05 -10.79 4.57
N GLU A 83 -14.87 -11.71 5.07
CA GLU A 83 -14.74 -12.16 6.47
C GLU A 83 -13.45 -13.00 6.64
N PRO A 84 -12.79 -12.98 7.82
CA PRO A 84 -13.15 -12.26 9.05
C PRO A 84 -12.57 -10.83 9.14
N ILE A 85 -12.05 -10.28 8.04
CA ILE A 85 -11.30 -9.01 8.02
C ILE A 85 -12.16 -7.79 7.66
N LYS A 86 -13.48 -7.85 7.87
CA LYS A 86 -14.42 -6.75 7.54
C LYS A 86 -14.15 -5.47 8.31
N ASP A 87 -13.62 -5.58 9.52
CA ASP A 87 -13.21 -4.46 10.37
C ASP A 87 -12.12 -3.58 9.74
N ARG A 88 -11.46 -4.07 8.69
CA ARG A 88 -10.45 -3.31 7.94
C ARG A 88 -11.05 -2.27 6.99
N ILE A 89 -12.34 -2.33 6.67
CA ILE A 89 -12.98 -1.33 5.78
C ILE A 89 -12.82 0.08 6.37
N GLY A 90 -12.41 1.03 5.53
CA GLY A 90 -12.12 2.41 5.94
C GLY A 90 -10.71 2.64 6.49
N LYS A 91 -9.94 1.59 6.79
CA LYS A 91 -8.54 1.73 7.19
C LYS A 91 -7.68 2.13 6.00
N ARG A 92 -6.68 2.97 6.26
CA ARG A 92 -5.67 3.37 5.26
C ARG A 92 -4.47 2.43 5.37
N LEU A 93 -4.02 1.94 4.21
CA LEU A 93 -2.85 1.09 4.05
C LEU A 93 -1.79 1.86 3.26
N GLY A 94 -0.54 1.74 3.69
CA GLY A 94 0.64 2.23 3.01
C GLY A 94 1.39 1.11 2.31
N PHE A 95 1.86 1.37 1.10
CA PHE A 95 2.63 0.42 0.30
C PHE A 95 3.84 1.10 -0.33
N SER A 96 4.89 0.30 -0.51
CA SER A 96 6.04 0.67 -1.34
C SER A 96 6.28 -0.44 -2.35
N VAL A 97 6.69 -0.08 -3.55
CA VAL A 97 7.05 -0.99 -4.64
C VAL A 97 8.45 -0.60 -5.11
N HIS A 98 9.30 -1.61 -5.30
CA HIS A 98 10.58 -1.49 -5.97
C HIS A 98 10.53 -2.34 -7.24
N ASP A 99 10.62 -1.68 -8.39
CA ASP A 99 10.72 -2.26 -9.73
C ASP A 99 12.20 -2.28 -10.10
N GLY A 100 12.77 -3.48 -10.18
CA GLY A 100 14.19 -3.67 -10.39
C GLY A 100 14.51 -5.06 -10.92
N ARG A 101 15.77 -5.49 -10.79
CA ARG A 101 16.15 -6.87 -11.20
C ARG A 101 15.33 -7.94 -10.46
N HIS A 102 15.03 -7.67 -9.20
CA HIS A 102 14.16 -8.48 -8.37
C HIS A 102 13.20 -7.56 -7.65
N ASP A 103 11.93 -7.64 -8.04
CA ASP A 103 10.92 -6.75 -7.48
C ASP A 103 10.70 -7.03 -6.01
N ARG A 104 10.36 -5.95 -5.30
CA ARG A 104 10.04 -6.02 -3.88
C ARG A 104 8.85 -5.13 -3.58
N MET A 105 8.21 -5.40 -2.46
CA MET A 105 7.19 -4.51 -1.93
C MET A 105 7.23 -4.39 -0.41
N GLY A 106 6.64 -3.31 0.08
CA GLY A 106 6.42 -3.04 1.49
C GLY A 106 4.94 -2.81 1.73
N PHE A 107 4.48 -3.09 2.94
CA PHE A 107 3.09 -2.91 3.36
C PHE A 107 3.05 -2.46 4.82
N SER A 108 2.15 -1.56 5.20
CA SER A 108 2.16 -0.85 6.49
C SER A 108 1.48 -1.60 7.65
N TRP A 109 1.53 -2.93 7.68
CA TRP A 109 0.94 -3.73 8.75
C TRP A 109 1.87 -4.88 9.15
N SER A 110 1.42 -5.68 10.13
CA SER A 110 2.21 -6.74 10.76
C SER A 110 3.35 -6.15 11.59
N VAL A 111 4.60 -6.29 11.17
CA VAL A 111 5.78 -5.99 12.00
C VAL A 111 6.42 -4.66 11.72
N VAL A 112 5.77 -3.91 10.84
CA VAL A 112 6.13 -2.55 10.45
C VAL A 112 4.92 -1.67 10.75
N ASN A 113 5.17 -0.37 10.95
CA ASN A 113 4.14 0.62 11.28
C ASN A 113 3.44 0.32 12.62
N GLY A 114 4.22 -0.10 13.63
CA GLY A 114 3.76 -0.13 15.02
C GLY A 114 3.85 1.27 15.65
N ASP A 115 2.87 1.63 16.45
CA ASP A 115 2.81 2.90 17.19
C ASP A 115 2.25 2.67 18.60
N GLN A 116 2.44 3.65 19.49
CA GLN A 116 1.88 3.63 20.84
C GLN A 116 0.70 4.60 20.94
N ASP A 117 -0.36 4.19 21.64
CA ASP A 117 -1.40 5.12 22.07
C ASP A 117 -0.95 6.00 23.25
N GLU A 118 -1.84 6.90 23.71
CA GLU A 118 -1.57 7.80 24.84
C GLU A 118 -1.25 7.06 26.14
N GLU A 119 -1.67 5.80 26.26
CA GLU A 119 -1.45 4.93 27.41
C GLU A 119 -0.15 4.11 27.28
N GLY A 120 0.56 4.24 26.16
CA GLY A 120 1.80 3.53 25.85
C GLY A 120 1.58 2.11 25.31
N THR A 121 0.34 1.74 24.98
CA THR A 121 0.01 0.43 24.43
C THR A 121 0.39 0.36 22.96
N TRP A 122 1.14 -0.67 22.59
CA TRP A 122 1.55 -0.90 21.20
C TRP A 122 0.39 -1.44 20.36
N GLY A 123 0.21 -0.84 19.18
CA GLY A 123 -0.75 -1.29 18.18
C GLY A 123 -0.29 -0.98 16.76
N GLU A 124 -1.15 -1.33 15.79
CA GLU A 124 -0.95 -0.92 14.39
C GLU A 124 -1.21 0.58 14.25
N GLY A 125 -0.17 1.33 13.89
CA GLY A 125 -0.24 2.77 13.67
C GLY A 125 -1.05 3.13 12.43
N ARG A 126 -1.56 4.36 12.40
CA ARG A 126 -2.24 4.88 11.21
C ARG A 126 -1.21 5.29 10.16
N ALA A 127 -1.25 4.67 8.98
CA ALA A 127 -0.44 5.14 7.85
C ALA A 127 -0.84 6.56 7.44
N GLY A 128 0.13 7.47 7.37
CA GLY A 128 -0.05 8.82 6.81
C GLY A 128 -0.18 8.78 5.27
N THR A 129 -0.67 9.85 4.66
CA THR A 129 -0.77 9.99 3.19
C THR A 129 0.60 9.83 2.52
N CYS A 130 0.69 8.97 1.50
CA CYS A 130 1.95 8.62 0.82
C CYS A 130 3.07 8.08 1.74
N MET A 131 2.72 7.53 2.91
CA MET A 131 3.69 6.86 3.79
C MET A 131 3.60 5.34 3.62
N GLY A 132 4.75 4.69 3.51
CA GLY A 132 4.89 3.23 3.46
C GLY A 132 6.30 2.82 3.92
N PRO A 133 6.48 1.60 4.47
CA PRO A 133 7.80 1.11 4.87
C PRO A 133 8.67 0.82 3.64
N ALA A 134 9.96 0.54 3.83
CA ALA A 134 10.83 0.09 2.75
C ALA A 134 10.25 -1.13 2.01
N ALA A 135 10.59 -1.31 0.73
CA ALA A 135 10.17 -2.48 -0.05
C ALA A 135 10.95 -3.74 0.37
N PHE A 136 10.61 -4.31 1.52
CA PHE A 136 11.38 -5.38 2.15
C PHE A 136 11.03 -6.78 1.62
N ALA A 137 9.77 -7.03 1.27
CA ALA A 137 9.28 -8.36 0.90
C ALA A 137 9.62 -8.67 -0.57
N PRO A 138 10.33 -9.78 -0.86
CA PRO A 138 10.65 -10.16 -2.23
C PRO A 138 9.40 -10.64 -2.97
N VAL A 139 9.26 -10.25 -4.24
CA VAL A 139 8.25 -10.80 -5.14
C VAL A 139 8.74 -12.16 -5.65
N THR A 140 7.92 -13.19 -5.49
CA THR A 140 8.26 -14.57 -5.91
C THR A 140 7.64 -14.98 -7.24
N ARG A 141 6.62 -14.23 -7.71
CA ARG A 141 5.95 -14.44 -8.99
C ARG A 141 5.29 -13.15 -9.46
N GLY A 142 5.39 -12.89 -10.77
CA GLY A 142 4.91 -11.65 -11.39
C GLY A 142 5.97 -10.56 -11.33
N ASP A 143 5.59 -9.41 -11.84
CA ASP A 143 6.41 -8.22 -12.00
C ASP A 143 5.59 -6.96 -11.74
N TYR A 144 6.27 -5.92 -11.25
CA TYR A 144 5.76 -4.58 -11.14
C TYR A 144 6.41 -3.70 -12.20
N VAL A 145 5.68 -2.67 -12.64
CA VAL A 145 6.20 -1.67 -13.56
C VAL A 145 5.96 -0.30 -12.95
N VAL A 146 7.03 0.42 -12.65
CA VAL A 146 6.98 1.78 -12.12
C VAL A 146 7.41 2.75 -13.21
N ARG A 147 6.49 3.63 -13.61
CA ARG A 147 6.78 4.77 -14.47
C ARG A 147 6.90 6.02 -13.63
N HIS A 148 8.13 6.52 -13.49
CA HIS A 148 8.40 7.71 -12.71
C HIS A 148 7.90 8.98 -13.41
N ALA A 149 7.28 9.85 -12.64
CA ALA A 149 7.03 11.25 -12.99
C ALA A 149 7.37 12.12 -11.77
N ASP A 150 8.03 13.25 -12.03
CA ASP A 150 8.30 14.27 -11.01
C ASP A 150 6.99 14.89 -10.51
N LEU A 151 7.00 15.29 -9.23
CA LEU A 151 5.88 16.04 -8.66
C LEU A 151 5.77 17.40 -9.35
N LEU A 152 4.55 17.73 -9.78
CA LEU A 152 4.29 19.01 -10.42
C LEU A 152 4.38 20.15 -9.40
N PRO A 153 4.88 21.34 -9.82
CA PRO A 153 4.75 22.54 -9.00
C PRO A 153 3.27 22.90 -8.82
N PHE A 154 3.00 23.75 -7.83
CA PHE A 154 1.65 24.27 -7.61
C PHE A 154 1.12 24.94 -8.89
N PRO A 155 -0.14 24.73 -9.30
CA PRO A 155 -0.70 25.36 -10.49
C PRO A 155 -0.59 26.88 -10.37
N SER A 156 0.08 27.52 -11.33
CA SER A 156 0.02 28.97 -11.46
C SER A 156 -1.42 29.36 -11.79
N ARG A 157 -2.02 30.22 -10.97
CA ARG A 157 -3.33 30.84 -11.27
C ARG A 157 -3.23 31.82 -12.43
#